data_AF-A0A7S2J092-F1
#
_entry.id   AF-A0A7S2J092-F1
#
_cell.length_a   1.000
_cell.length_b   1.000
_cell.length_c   1.000
_cell.angle_alpha   90.00
_cell.angle_beta   90.00
_cell.angle_gamma   90.00
#
_symmetry.space_group_name_H-M   'P 1'
#
loop_
_entity.id
_entity.type
_entity.pdbx_description
1 polymer ?
#
loop_
_entity_poly.entity_id
_entity_poly.type
_entity_poly.pdbx_seq_one_letter_code
_entity_poly.pdbx_strand_id
1 'polypeptide(L)'
;ALAQDPDSSRAFRCRARAHAELRDWADAYSNFKDALRLGFDLELQKEARLAAQCAGLDVDNEPALAPPLEPGDEPPFPPMAPPGNAPLSDEALDRQNELKQACAEALEDGDETTALASISEAIALGGPSALMYCRRAQVLLQLARPRAAIMDCRAALLMNASSAKALKLRARACVKLEWWREAQKDYDAALRLENDPVVNEENKAVAAKLKELEAEAKL
;
A
#
# COMPACT_ATOMS: atom_id res chain seq x y z
N ALA A 1 32.84 13.06 9.54
CA ALA A 1 31.86 12.37 8.69
C ALA A 1 30.66 12.08 9.56
N LEU A 2 29.50 12.70 9.29
CA LEU A 2 28.25 12.30 9.96
C LEU A 2 28.04 10.82 9.60
N ALA A 3 28.08 9.94 10.59
CA ALA A 3 27.79 8.52 10.38
C ALA A 3 26.41 8.45 9.73
N GLN A 4 26.33 7.89 8.52
CA GLN A 4 25.04 7.62 7.90
C GLN A 4 24.31 6.62 8.81
N ASP A 5 23.06 6.91 9.14
CA ASP A 5 22.23 6.02 9.93
C ASP A 5 22.17 4.64 9.25
N PRO A 6 22.70 3.58 9.89
CA PRO A 6 22.76 2.25 9.31
C PRO A 6 21.38 1.66 9.05
N ASP A 7 20.34 2.17 9.73
CA ASP A 7 18.95 1.73 9.59
C ASP A 7 18.10 2.72 8.77
N SER A 8 18.76 3.56 7.97
CA SER A 8 18.07 4.42 7.01
C SER A 8 17.64 3.65 5.75
N SER A 9 16.56 4.10 5.09
CA SER A 9 16.11 3.51 3.81
C SER A 9 17.25 3.47 2.77
N ARG A 10 18.10 4.51 2.74
CA ARG A 10 19.28 4.56 1.87
C ARG A 10 20.30 3.45 2.19
N ALA A 11 20.61 3.25 3.46
CA ALA A 11 21.55 2.21 3.90
C ALA A 11 21.04 0.81 3.54
N PHE A 12 19.75 0.53 3.78
CA PHE A 12 19.12 -0.72 3.34
C PHE A 12 19.21 -0.92 1.82
N ARG A 13 18.90 0.11 1.01
CA ARG A 13 19.02 0.03 -0.47
C ARG A 13 20.45 -0.30 -0.92
N CYS A 14 21.45 0.35 -0.31
CA CYS A 14 22.85 0.10 -0.63
C CYS A 14 23.28 -1.33 -0.26
N ARG A 15 22.92 -1.81 0.93
CA ARG A 15 23.18 -3.19 1.35
C ARG A 15 22.50 -4.20 0.43
N ALA A 16 21.22 -3.99 0.11
CA ALA A 16 20.46 -4.87 -0.76
C ALA A 16 21.14 -5.09 -2.12
N ARG A 17 21.60 -4.00 -2.75
CA ARG A 17 22.29 -4.04 -4.04
C ARG A 17 23.67 -4.73 -3.93
N ALA A 18 24.40 -4.52 -2.83
CA ALA A 18 25.66 -5.24 -2.59
C ALA A 18 25.45 -6.76 -2.46
N HIS A 19 24.43 -7.20 -1.71
CA HIS A 19 24.08 -8.63 -1.63
C HIS A 19 23.63 -9.18 -3.00
N ALA A 20 22.86 -8.41 -3.78
CA ALA A 20 22.46 -8.78 -5.13
C ALA A 20 23.65 -8.99 -6.08
N GLU A 21 24.68 -8.13 -6.01
CA GLU A 21 25.94 -8.31 -6.77
C GLU A 21 26.67 -9.60 -6.39
N LEU A 22 26.60 -10.01 -5.12
CA LEU A 22 27.15 -11.27 -4.61
C LEU A 22 26.25 -12.49 -4.90
N ARG A 23 25.10 -12.29 -5.58
CA ARG A 23 24.06 -13.30 -5.80
C ARG A 23 23.46 -13.88 -4.53
N ASP A 24 23.58 -13.13 -3.44
CA ASP A 24 22.95 -13.43 -2.16
C ASP A 24 21.54 -12.85 -2.13
N TRP A 25 20.64 -13.49 -2.88
CA TRP A 25 19.32 -12.94 -3.17
C TRP A 25 18.38 -12.89 -1.96
N ALA A 26 18.60 -13.77 -0.97
CA ALA A 26 17.80 -13.80 0.25
C ALA A 26 18.05 -12.56 1.12
N ASP A 27 19.34 -12.24 1.37
CA ASP A 27 19.72 -11.05 2.13
C ASP A 27 19.45 -9.77 1.33
N ALA A 28 19.63 -9.80 0.00
CA ALA A 28 19.22 -8.69 -0.87
C ALA A 28 17.72 -8.39 -0.71
N TYR A 29 16.88 -9.41 -0.76
CA TYR A 29 15.43 -9.26 -0.59
C TYR A 29 15.07 -8.72 0.79
N SER A 30 15.66 -9.26 1.87
CA SER A 30 15.40 -8.79 3.23
C SER A 30 15.69 -7.28 3.36
N ASN A 31 16.85 -6.83 2.86
CA ASN A 31 17.21 -5.42 2.89
C ASN A 31 16.28 -4.55 2.02
N PHE A 32 15.87 -5.03 0.84
CA PHE A 32 14.89 -4.30 0.03
C PHE A 32 13.54 -4.15 0.74
N LYS A 33 13.09 -5.18 1.44
CA LYS A 33 11.85 -5.16 2.23
C LYS A 33 11.93 -4.15 3.38
N ASP A 34 13.06 -4.10 4.08
CA ASP A 34 13.31 -3.10 5.13
C ASP A 34 13.34 -1.67 4.56
N ALA A 35 13.98 -1.48 3.40
CA ALA A 35 13.98 -0.19 2.72
C ALA A 35 12.57 0.28 2.34
N LEU A 36 11.72 -0.62 1.85
CA LEU A 36 10.33 -0.31 1.48
C LEU A 36 9.49 0.03 2.72
N ARG A 37 9.71 -0.63 3.87
CA ARG A 37 8.99 -0.33 5.13
C ARG A 37 9.19 1.11 5.58
N LEU A 38 10.36 1.69 5.29
CA LEU A 38 10.71 3.07 5.62
C LEU A 38 10.26 4.08 4.56
N GLY A 39 9.76 3.62 3.42
CA GLY A 39 9.32 4.48 2.33
C GLY A 39 9.02 3.65 1.09
N PHE A 40 7.74 3.52 0.76
CA PHE A 40 7.31 2.79 -0.41
C PHE A 40 7.76 3.51 -1.69
N ASP A 41 8.46 2.80 -2.56
CA ASP A 41 8.99 3.28 -3.83
C ASP A 41 8.79 2.20 -4.89
N LEU A 42 8.23 2.59 -6.06
CA LEU A 42 7.81 1.63 -7.08
C LEU A 42 9.00 0.94 -7.75
N GLU A 43 10.12 1.65 -7.95
CA GLU A 43 11.34 1.06 -8.52
C GLU A 43 11.99 0.12 -7.53
N LEU A 44 12.03 0.50 -6.25
CA LEU A 44 12.48 -0.37 -5.18
C LEU A 44 11.62 -1.63 -5.04
N GLN A 45 10.30 -1.52 -5.26
CA GLN A 45 9.40 -2.67 -5.27
C GLN A 45 9.75 -3.64 -6.41
N LYS A 46 10.09 -3.13 -7.60
CA LYS A 46 10.55 -3.95 -8.73
C LYS A 46 11.85 -4.69 -8.39
N GLU A 47 12.83 -3.99 -7.81
CA GLU A 47 14.09 -4.58 -7.36
C GLU A 47 13.85 -5.68 -6.30
N ALA A 48 12.99 -5.41 -5.32
CA ALA A 48 12.62 -6.36 -4.28
C ALA A 48 11.94 -7.62 -4.86
N ARG A 49 11.02 -7.46 -5.82
CA ARG A 49 10.34 -8.58 -6.48
C ARG A 49 11.32 -9.44 -7.26
N LEU A 50 12.25 -8.83 -7.99
CA LEU A 50 13.28 -9.55 -8.74
C LEU A 50 14.21 -10.34 -7.80
N ALA A 51 14.66 -9.73 -6.70
CA ALA A 51 15.49 -10.41 -5.70
C ALA A 51 14.75 -11.61 -5.09
N ALA A 52 13.49 -11.45 -4.72
CA ALA A 52 12.69 -12.55 -4.17
C ALA A 52 12.48 -13.69 -5.18
N GLN A 53 12.25 -13.39 -6.46
CA GLN A 53 12.19 -14.39 -7.53
C GLN A 53 13.52 -15.14 -7.69
N CYS A 54 14.65 -14.42 -7.67
CA CYS A 54 15.98 -15.03 -7.75
C CYS A 54 16.31 -15.88 -6.51
N ALA A 55 15.73 -15.55 -5.36
CA ALA A 55 15.82 -16.32 -4.13
C ALA A 55 14.88 -17.55 -4.10
N GLY A 56 14.04 -17.74 -5.13
CA GLY A 56 13.07 -18.84 -5.18
C GLY A 56 11.89 -18.68 -4.22
N LEU A 57 11.59 -17.44 -3.78
CA LEU A 57 10.46 -17.14 -2.91
C LEU A 57 9.16 -17.03 -3.73
N ASP A 58 8.05 -17.44 -3.11
CA ASP A 58 6.71 -17.28 -3.69
C ASP A 58 6.27 -15.80 -3.62
N VAL A 59 6.66 -15.04 -4.64
CA VAL A 59 6.34 -13.62 -4.79
C VAL A 59 4.86 -13.34 -5.05
N ASP A 60 4.09 -14.34 -5.43
CA ASP A 60 2.66 -14.17 -5.73
C ASP A 60 1.82 -14.26 -4.45
N ASN A 61 2.35 -14.91 -3.41
CA ASN A 61 1.76 -14.90 -2.09
C ASN A 61 2.19 -13.69 -1.21
N GLU A 62 3.11 -12.85 -1.68
CA GLU A 62 3.61 -11.69 -0.93
C GLU A 62 2.97 -10.38 -1.41
N PRO A 63 1.98 -9.79 -0.69
CA PRO A 63 1.20 -8.66 -1.20
C PRO A 63 2.01 -7.37 -1.38
N ALA A 64 3.12 -7.23 -0.64
CA ALA A 64 4.06 -6.13 -0.78
C ALA A 64 4.89 -6.21 -2.07
N LEU A 65 5.00 -7.40 -2.66
CA LEU A 65 5.74 -7.65 -3.91
C LEU A 65 4.82 -7.85 -5.11
N ALA A 66 3.51 -7.77 -4.95
CA ALA A 66 2.58 -7.90 -6.06
C ALA A 66 2.99 -6.94 -7.21
N PRO A 67 2.81 -7.34 -8.49
CA PRO A 67 3.33 -6.62 -9.64
C PRO A 67 3.07 -5.11 -9.57
N PRO A 68 4.02 -4.28 -10.03
CA PRO A 68 3.83 -2.84 -10.16
C PRO A 68 2.50 -2.57 -10.85
N LEU A 69 1.66 -1.76 -10.22
CA LEU A 69 0.38 -1.40 -10.81
C LEU A 69 0.60 -0.20 -11.72
N GLU A 70 -0.01 -0.21 -12.89
CA GLU A 70 -0.09 0.96 -13.77
C GLU A 70 -1.43 1.67 -13.57
N PRO A 71 -1.53 3.00 -13.75
CA PRO A 71 -2.78 3.73 -13.58
C PRO A 71 -3.91 3.27 -14.52
N GLY A 72 -3.58 2.70 -15.69
CA GLY A 72 -4.57 2.42 -16.73
C GLY A 72 -5.26 3.71 -17.17
N ASP A 73 -6.58 3.73 -17.12
CA ASP A 73 -7.40 4.91 -17.46
C ASP A 73 -7.51 5.94 -16.31
N GLU A 74 -6.98 5.63 -15.12
CA GLU A 74 -7.00 6.57 -14.00
C GLU A 74 -5.96 7.69 -14.20
N PRO A 75 -6.19 8.88 -13.60
CA PRO A 75 -5.15 9.89 -13.52
C PRO A 75 -3.88 9.34 -12.85
N PRO A 76 -2.71 9.95 -13.10
CA PRO A 76 -1.45 9.54 -12.49
C PRO A 76 -1.58 9.37 -10.97
N PHE A 77 -0.98 8.31 -10.43
CA PHE A 77 -1.06 8.04 -9.00
C PHE A 77 -0.57 9.24 -8.18
N PRO A 78 -1.26 9.57 -7.08
CA PRO A 78 -0.75 10.57 -6.16
C PRO A 78 0.67 10.19 -5.70
N PRO A 79 1.58 11.16 -5.55
CA PRO A 79 2.93 10.87 -5.10
C PRO A 79 2.92 10.20 -3.72
N MET A 80 3.85 9.28 -3.51
CA MET A 80 4.13 8.72 -2.19
C MET A 80 4.94 9.72 -1.37
N ALA A 81 5.06 9.49 -0.06
CA ALA A 81 5.89 10.32 0.79
C ALA A 81 7.34 10.34 0.30
N PRO A 82 8.06 11.47 0.49
CA PRO A 82 9.47 11.53 0.16
C PRO A 82 10.24 10.40 0.87
N PRO A 83 11.22 9.77 0.19
CA PRO A 83 11.98 8.68 0.78
C PRO A 83 12.77 9.18 1.98
N GLY A 84 12.57 8.56 3.13
CA GLY A 84 13.27 8.91 4.36
C GLY A 84 12.41 8.72 5.59
N ASN A 85 13.08 8.52 6.72
CA ASN A 85 12.48 8.34 8.05
C ASN A 85 12.87 9.49 9.00
N ALA A 86 13.36 10.61 8.47
CA ALA A 86 13.74 11.75 9.28
C ALA A 86 12.50 12.27 10.03
N PRO A 87 12.61 12.54 11.34
CA PRO A 87 11.51 13.13 12.09
C PRO A 87 11.16 14.49 11.50
N LEU A 88 9.87 14.78 11.43
CA LEU A 88 9.37 16.09 11.04
C LEU A 88 9.79 17.13 12.09
N SER A 89 10.05 18.36 11.65
CA SER A 89 10.12 19.50 12.57
C SER A 89 8.77 19.74 13.22
N ASP A 90 8.75 20.37 14.40
CA ASP A 90 7.50 20.69 15.11
C ASP A 90 6.52 21.45 14.20
N GLU A 91 7.01 22.45 13.45
CA GLU A 91 6.21 23.20 12.47
C GLU A 91 5.62 22.32 11.36
N ALA A 92 6.37 21.34 10.85
CA ALA A 92 5.90 20.44 9.80
C ALA A 92 4.91 19.40 10.34
N LEU A 93 5.08 19.00 11.61
CA LEU A 93 4.14 18.12 12.30
C LEU A 93 2.81 18.82 12.57
N ASP A 94 2.83 20.07 13.02
CA ASP A 94 1.63 20.89 13.21
C ASP A 94 0.89 21.06 11.87
N ARG A 95 1.62 21.42 10.80
CA ARG A 95 1.05 21.52 9.46
C ARG A 95 0.47 20.20 8.97
N GLN A 96 1.13 19.07 9.22
CA GLN A 96 0.60 17.76 8.86
C GLN A 96 -0.70 17.44 9.62
N ASN A 97 -0.81 17.84 10.88
CA ASN A 97 -2.01 17.65 11.68
C ASN A 97 -3.18 18.51 11.19
N GLU A 98 -2.93 19.78 10.84
CA GLU A 98 -3.92 20.66 10.20
C GLU A 98 -4.46 20.05 8.90
N LEU A 99 -3.58 19.55 8.03
CA LEU A 99 -3.97 18.93 6.75
C LEU A 99 -4.78 17.64 6.95
N LYS A 100 -4.44 16.85 7.98
CA LYS A 100 -5.23 15.66 8.36
C LYS A 100 -6.63 16.05 8.85
N GLN A 101 -6.73 17.13 9.60
CA GLN A 101 -8.02 17.65 10.06
C GLN A 101 -8.84 18.21 8.88
N ALA A 102 -8.23 19.02 8.02
CA ALA A 102 -8.89 19.53 6.80
C ALA A 102 -9.38 18.39 5.89
N CYS A 103 -8.62 17.30 5.76
CA CYS A 103 -9.09 16.10 5.06
C CYS A 103 -10.31 15.45 5.74
N ALA A 104 -10.37 15.46 7.07
CA ALA A 104 -11.51 14.92 7.80
C ALA A 104 -12.77 15.75 7.58
N GLU A 105 -12.66 17.08 7.70
CA GLU A 105 -13.75 18.03 7.48
C GLU A 105 -14.27 17.94 6.04
N ALA A 106 -13.37 17.97 5.04
CA ALA A 106 -13.76 17.83 3.65
C ALA A 106 -14.47 16.50 3.34
N LEU A 107 -14.11 15.41 4.02
CA LEU A 107 -14.81 14.13 3.90
C LEU A 107 -16.22 14.14 4.54
N GLU A 108 -16.41 14.91 5.61
CA GLU A 108 -17.72 15.11 6.24
C GLU A 108 -18.63 15.96 5.35
N ASP A 109 -18.07 16.95 4.67
CA ASP A 109 -18.76 17.81 3.71
C ASP A 109 -18.99 17.14 2.34
N GLY A 110 -18.41 15.96 2.10
CA GLY A 110 -18.50 15.25 0.83
C GLY A 110 -17.66 15.86 -0.30
N ASP A 111 -16.69 16.74 0.02
CA ASP A 111 -15.73 17.25 -0.95
C ASP A 111 -14.51 16.33 -1.03
N GLU A 112 -14.62 15.27 -1.84
CA GLU A 112 -13.54 14.31 -1.99
C GLU A 112 -12.30 14.90 -2.70
N THR A 113 -12.47 15.99 -3.46
CA THR A 113 -11.36 16.64 -4.17
C THR A 113 -10.45 17.39 -3.20
N THR A 114 -11.03 18.18 -2.29
CA THR A 114 -10.30 18.87 -1.23
C THR A 114 -9.73 17.88 -0.23
N ALA A 115 -10.47 16.81 0.09
CA ALA A 115 -9.96 15.74 0.94
C ALA A 115 -8.71 15.08 0.34
N LEU A 116 -8.72 14.77 -0.96
CA LEU A 116 -7.58 14.16 -1.65
C LEU A 116 -6.37 15.09 -1.66
N ALA A 117 -6.58 16.39 -1.93
CA ALA A 117 -5.51 17.38 -1.93
C ALA A 117 -4.86 17.48 -0.55
N SER A 118 -5.68 17.67 0.50
CA SER A 118 -5.22 17.84 1.88
C SER A 118 -4.42 16.63 2.40
N ILE A 119 -4.94 15.41 2.20
CA ILE A 119 -4.23 14.21 2.65
C ILE A 119 -2.97 13.93 1.82
N SER A 120 -2.95 14.31 0.54
CA SER A 120 -1.76 14.15 -0.31
C SER A 120 -0.65 15.11 0.11
N GLU A 121 -0.98 16.36 0.44
CA GLU A 121 -0.03 17.33 1.00
C GLU A 121 0.52 16.83 2.34
N ALA A 122 -0.34 16.30 3.23
CA ALA A 122 0.08 15.74 4.51
C ALA A 122 1.09 14.59 4.35
N ILE A 123 0.88 13.71 3.37
CA ILE A 123 1.79 12.61 3.03
C ILE A 123 3.10 13.14 2.43
N ALA A 124 3.03 14.17 1.60
CA ALA A 124 4.19 14.77 0.95
C ALA A 124 5.16 15.46 1.94
N LEU A 125 4.68 15.89 3.11
CA LEU A 125 5.54 16.41 4.18
C LEU A 125 6.51 15.35 4.73
N GLY A 126 6.18 14.05 4.61
CA GLY A 126 7.01 12.94 5.08
C GLY A 126 6.48 12.27 6.35
N GLY A 127 7.13 11.17 6.74
CA GLY A 127 6.74 10.37 7.92
C GLY A 127 5.26 9.92 7.93
N PRO A 128 4.67 9.48 6.81
CA PRO A 128 3.26 9.12 6.79
C PRO A 128 3.01 7.91 7.71
N SER A 129 1.81 7.84 8.29
CA SER A 129 1.35 6.64 9.00
C SER A 129 0.55 5.73 8.07
N ALA A 130 0.43 4.44 8.45
CA ALA A 130 -0.47 3.50 7.75
C ALA A 130 -1.92 4.05 7.66
N LEU A 131 -2.37 4.79 8.68
CA LEU A 131 -3.71 5.37 8.70
C LEU A 131 -3.87 6.49 7.67
N MET A 132 -2.83 7.28 7.39
CA MET A 132 -2.87 8.33 6.36
C MET A 132 -3.04 7.72 4.97
N TYR A 133 -2.30 6.65 4.68
CA TYR A 133 -2.48 5.89 3.43
C TYR A 133 -3.87 5.24 3.35
N CYS A 134 -4.38 4.64 4.42
CA CYS A 134 -5.77 4.15 4.45
C CYS A 134 -6.80 5.27 4.20
N ARG A 135 -6.57 6.47 4.74
CA ARG A 135 -7.45 7.63 4.55
C ARG A 135 -7.45 8.07 3.10
N ARG A 136 -6.26 8.21 2.47
CA ARG A 136 -6.15 8.56 1.05
C ARG A 136 -6.73 7.48 0.14
N ALA A 137 -6.51 6.19 0.44
CA ALA A 137 -7.12 5.08 -0.29
C ALA A 137 -8.66 5.12 -0.25
N GLN A 138 -9.25 5.48 0.90
CA GLN A 138 -10.70 5.66 1.03
C GLN A 138 -11.22 6.77 0.12
N VAL A 139 -10.56 7.95 0.13
CA VAL A 139 -10.90 9.07 -0.75
C VAL A 139 -10.79 8.67 -2.22
N LEU A 140 -9.71 7.97 -2.60
CA LEU A 140 -9.48 7.51 -3.96
C LEU A 140 -10.57 6.54 -4.43
N LEU A 141 -11.10 5.67 -3.56
CA LEU A 141 -12.23 4.80 -3.89
C LEU A 141 -13.53 5.57 -4.16
N GLN A 142 -13.77 6.66 -3.42
CA GLN A 142 -14.92 7.54 -3.65
C GLN A 142 -14.80 8.26 -5.00
N LEU A 143 -13.58 8.67 -5.35
CA LEU A 143 -13.24 9.27 -6.66
C LEU A 143 -13.13 8.26 -7.82
N ALA A 144 -13.55 7.00 -7.62
CA ALA A 144 -13.45 5.93 -8.62
C ALA A 144 -12.03 5.70 -9.16
N ARG A 145 -11.01 5.80 -8.30
CA ARG A 145 -9.60 5.52 -8.60
C ARG A 145 -9.09 4.27 -7.86
N PRO A 146 -9.62 3.07 -8.15
CA PRO A 146 -9.29 1.85 -7.42
C PRO A 146 -7.83 1.43 -7.52
N ARG A 147 -7.14 1.63 -8.66
CA ARG A 147 -5.72 1.26 -8.79
C ARG A 147 -4.84 2.15 -7.90
N ALA A 148 -5.10 3.46 -7.87
CA ALA A 148 -4.44 4.35 -6.93
C ALA A 148 -4.71 3.93 -5.46
N ALA A 149 -5.94 3.53 -5.13
CA ALA A 149 -6.28 3.07 -3.79
C ALA A 149 -5.54 1.78 -3.39
N ILE A 150 -5.34 0.84 -4.32
CA ILE A 150 -4.55 -0.38 -4.09
C ILE A 150 -3.11 -0.03 -3.74
N MET A 151 -2.51 0.94 -4.43
CA MET A 151 -1.14 1.38 -4.17
C MET A 151 -0.98 1.94 -2.75
N ASP A 152 -1.91 2.79 -2.31
CA ASP A 152 -1.92 3.29 -0.93
C ASP A 152 -2.15 2.16 0.09
N CYS A 153 -3.05 1.21 -0.19
CA CYS A 153 -3.26 0.08 0.72
C CYS A 153 -2.03 -0.82 0.82
N ARG A 154 -1.26 -1.01 -0.27
CA ARG A 154 0.02 -1.74 -0.23
C ARG A 154 1.03 -1.03 0.67
N ALA A 155 1.15 0.30 0.55
CA ALA A 155 1.99 1.09 1.43
C ALA A 155 1.55 0.96 2.90
N ALA A 156 0.26 1.08 3.19
CA ALA A 156 -0.29 0.89 4.54
C ALA A 156 -0.01 -0.49 5.13
N LEU A 157 -0.18 -1.56 4.33
CA LEU A 157 0.05 -2.95 4.76
C LEU A 157 1.53 -3.28 4.95
N LEU A 158 2.41 -2.60 4.23
CA LEU A 158 3.84 -2.75 4.45
C LEU A 158 4.27 -2.18 5.82
N MET A 159 3.63 -1.08 6.23
CA MET A 159 3.85 -0.46 7.54
C MET A 159 3.14 -1.23 8.67
N ASN A 160 1.93 -1.73 8.42
CA ASN A 160 1.15 -2.54 9.36
C ASN A 160 0.44 -3.67 8.62
N ALA A 161 1.08 -4.84 8.59
CA ALA A 161 0.57 -6.02 7.90
C ALA A 161 -0.76 -6.54 8.46
N SER A 162 -1.06 -6.24 9.73
CA SER A 162 -2.30 -6.58 10.42
C SER A 162 -3.35 -5.46 10.39
N SER A 163 -3.26 -4.53 9.43
CA SER A 163 -4.29 -3.49 9.28
C SER A 163 -5.53 -4.04 8.59
N ALA A 164 -6.55 -4.42 9.38
CA ALA A 164 -7.84 -4.84 8.87
C ALA A 164 -8.46 -3.76 7.95
N LYS A 165 -8.32 -2.47 8.31
CA LYS A 165 -8.79 -1.35 7.48
C LYS A 165 -8.13 -1.33 6.09
N ALA A 166 -6.81 -1.50 6.01
CA ALA A 166 -6.10 -1.51 4.74
C ALA A 166 -6.51 -2.71 3.86
N LEU A 167 -6.68 -3.89 4.46
CA LEU A 167 -7.17 -5.09 3.77
C LEU A 167 -8.58 -4.88 3.22
N LYS A 168 -9.51 -4.35 4.03
CA LYS A 168 -10.89 -4.04 3.62
C LYS A 168 -10.93 -3.07 2.43
N LEU A 169 -10.15 -2.00 2.49
CA LEU A 169 -10.08 -1.01 1.41
C LEU A 169 -9.47 -1.60 0.14
N ARG A 170 -8.41 -2.40 0.25
CA ARG A 170 -7.79 -3.05 -0.91
C ARG A 170 -8.73 -4.06 -1.56
N ALA A 171 -9.47 -4.83 -0.76
CA ALA A 171 -10.48 -5.76 -1.26
C ALA A 171 -11.56 -5.03 -2.06
N ARG A 172 -12.12 -3.94 -1.52
CA ARG A 172 -13.11 -3.09 -2.22
C ARG A 172 -12.57 -2.50 -3.52
N ALA A 173 -11.30 -2.11 -3.54
CA ALA A 173 -10.63 -1.65 -4.76
C ALA A 173 -10.50 -2.78 -5.80
N CYS A 174 -10.12 -3.97 -5.37
CA CYS A 174 -10.05 -5.16 -6.22
C CYS A 174 -11.43 -5.54 -6.79
N VAL A 175 -12.50 -5.43 -5.99
CA VAL A 175 -13.89 -5.63 -6.46
C VAL A 175 -14.22 -4.66 -7.60
N LYS A 176 -13.88 -3.37 -7.48
CA LYS A 176 -14.10 -2.38 -8.56
C LYS A 176 -13.32 -2.70 -9.85
N LEU A 177 -12.24 -3.46 -9.75
CA LEU A 177 -11.42 -3.91 -10.88
C LEU A 177 -11.75 -5.34 -11.34
N GLU A 178 -12.76 -5.96 -10.74
CA GLU A 178 -13.14 -7.36 -10.99
C GLU A 178 -12.01 -8.37 -10.68
N TRP A 179 -11.10 -8.01 -9.77
CA TRP A 179 -10.05 -8.89 -9.27
C TRP A 179 -10.57 -9.72 -8.09
N TRP A 180 -11.49 -10.62 -8.41
CA TRP A 180 -12.32 -11.32 -7.42
C TRP A 180 -11.52 -12.20 -6.46
N ARG A 181 -10.46 -12.85 -6.95
CA ARG A 181 -9.63 -13.76 -6.13
C ARG A 181 -8.82 -12.98 -5.09
N GLU A 182 -8.23 -11.87 -5.50
CA GLU A 182 -7.48 -10.94 -4.66
C GLU A 182 -8.40 -10.28 -3.63
N ALA A 183 -9.60 -9.86 -4.06
CA ALA A 183 -10.60 -9.30 -3.16
C ALA A 183 -11.01 -10.29 -2.07
N GLN A 184 -11.31 -11.55 -2.43
CA GLN A 184 -11.69 -12.58 -1.46
C GLN A 184 -10.56 -12.85 -0.45
N LYS A 185 -9.31 -12.98 -0.93
CA LYS A 185 -8.14 -13.21 -0.08
C LYS A 185 -7.98 -12.10 0.97
N ASP A 186 -8.16 -10.85 0.57
CA ASP A 186 -8.05 -9.69 1.46
C ASP A 186 -9.20 -9.60 2.45
N TYR A 187 -10.43 -9.88 2.01
CA TYR A 187 -11.58 -9.93 2.92
C TYR A 187 -11.46 -11.06 3.94
N ASP A 188 -11.05 -12.26 3.54
CA ASP A 188 -10.79 -13.37 4.45
C ASP A 188 -9.70 -13.02 5.47
N ALA A 189 -8.64 -12.33 5.03
CA ALA A 189 -7.60 -11.84 5.93
C ALA A 189 -8.13 -10.77 6.89
N ALA A 190 -8.95 -9.84 6.43
CA ALA A 190 -9.56 -8.82 7.27
C ALA A 190 -10.48 -9.43 8.33
N LEU A 191 -11.32 -10.40 7.94
CA LEU A 191 -12.28 -11.07 8.83
C LEU A 191 -11.62 -11.95 9.90
N ARG A 192 -10.41 -12.47 9.63
CA ARG A 192 -9.60 -13.13 10.65
C ARG A 192 -9.08 -12.18 11.73
N LEU A 193 -8.90 -10.90 11.39
CA LEU A 193 -8.42 -9.87 12.32
C LEU A 193 -9.56 -9.21 13.08
N GLU A 194 -10.62 -8.84 12.36
CA GLU A 194 -11.79 -8.14 12.88
C GLU A 194 -13.06 -8.77 12.30
N ASN A 195 -13.92 -9.29 13.17
CA ASN A 195 -15.24 -9.74 12.75
C ASN A 195 -16.13 -8.53 12.45
N ASP A 196 -16.32 -8.25 11.16
CA ASP A 196 -17.09 -7.11 10.66
C ASP A 196 -18.25 -7.64 9.80
N PRO A 197 -19.51 -7.51 10.27
CA PRO A 197 -20.67 -8.05 9.56
C PRO A 197 -20.83 -7.50 8.15
N VAL A 198 -20.48 -6.24 7.92
CA VAL A 198 -20.59 -5.61 6.59
C VAL A 198 -19.60 -6.25 5.64
N VAL A 199 -18.36 -6.40 6.10
CA VAL A 199 -17.30 -7.05 5.32
C VAL A 199 -17.59 -8.52 5.07
N ASN A 200 -18.22 -9.21 6.03
CA ASN A 200 -18.63 -10.60 5.86
C ASN A 200 -19.67 -10.76 4.75
N GLU A 201 -20.66 -9.87 4.67
CA GLU A 201 -21.63 -9.86 3.58
C GLU A 201 -20.99 -9.48 2.23
N GLU A 202 -20.10 -8.47 2.20
CA GLU A 202 -19.31 -8.13 1.01
C GLU A 202 -18.50 -9.35 0.51
N ASN A 203 -17.84 -10.07 1.43
CA ASN A 203 -17.03 -11.25 1.10
C ASN A 203 -17.86 -12.40 0.54
N LYS A 204 -19.06 -12.64 1.06
CA LYS A 204 -19.97 -13.66 0.52
C LYS A 204 -20.34 -13.37 -0.94
N ALA A 205 -20.62 -12.11 -1.26
CA ALA A 205 -20.92 -11.71 -2.63
C ALA A 205 -19.72 -11.93 -3.56
N VAL A 206 -18.52 -11.57 -3.12
CA VAL A 206 -17.27 -11.83 -3.87
C VAL A 206 -17.02 -13.32 -4.06
N ALA A 207 -17.20 -14.14 -3.02
CA ALA A 207 -17.02 -15.58 -3.06
C ALA A 207 -18.00 -16.25 -4.05
N ALA A 208 -19.26 -15.79 -4.07
CA ALA A 208 -20.25 -16.27 -5.03
C ALA A 208 -19.83 -15.93 -6.47
N LYS A 209 -19.37 -14.69 -6.71
CA LYS A 209 -18.92 -14.27 -8.04
C LYS A 209 -17.68 -15.02 -8.52
N LEU A 210 -16.70 -15.22 -7.65
CA LEU A 210 -15.51 -16.00 -7.99
C LEU A 210 -15.88 -17.45 -8.35
N LYS A 211 -16.78 -18.07 -7.58
CA LYS A 211 -17.24 -19.45 -7.85
C LYS A 211 -17.95 -19.59 -9.19
N GLU A 212 -18.76 -18.59 -9.57
CA GLU A 212 -19.41 -18.52 -10.88
C GLU A 212 -18.36 -18.52 -12.01
N LEU A 213 -17.39 -17.60 -11.94
CA LEU A 213 -16.33 -17.47 -12.94
C LEU A 213 -15.43 -18.71 -13.03
N GLU A 214 -15.13 -19.34 -11.89
CA GLU A 214 -14.34 -20.59 -11.86
C GLU A 214 -15.12 -21.80 -12.40
N ALA A 215 -16.44 -21.78 -12.36
CA ALA A 215 -17.27 -22.79 -13.00
C ALA A 215 -17.32 -22.57 -14.52
N GLU A 216 -17.46 -21.32 -14.97
CA GLU A 216 -17.43 -20.95 -16.39
C GLU A 216 -16.09 -21.30 -17.05
N ALA A 217 -14.96 -21.05 -16.37
CA ALA A 217 -13.63 -21.35 -16.89
C ALA A 217 -13.32 -22.86 -17.03
N LYS A 218 -14.17 -23.74 -16.50
CA LYS A 218 -14.05 -25.21 -16.60
C LYS A 218 -14.90 -25.82 -17.71
N LEU A 219 -15.74 -25.02 -18.37
CA LEU A 219 -16.55 -25.41 -19.53
C LEU A 219 -15.76 -25.17 -20.83
#